data_AF-A0A547MSB0-F1
#
_entry.id   AF-A0A547MSB0-F1
#
_cell.length_a   1.000
_cell.length_b   1.000
_cell.length_c   1.000
_cell.angle_alpha   90.00
_cell.angle_beta   90.00
_cell.angle_gamma   90.00
#
_symmetry.space_group_name_H-M   'P 1'
#
loop_
_entity.id
_entity.type
_entity.pdbx_description
1 polymer ?
#
loop_
_entity_poly.entity_id
_entity_poly.type
_entity_poly.pdbx_seq_one_letter_code
_entity_poly.pdbx_strand_id
1 'polypeptide(L)'
;RERGWLDRREGQAIGVLHVGEPMMQCQINVAHTGGDSAVTVTWPDGGARIISFQGGLPVGSDSPDEFRFTREGSLNMIRIGVAERFEITDQLAFGN
;
A
#
# COMPACT_ATOMS: atom_id res chain seq x y z
N ARG A 1 3.74 -18.50 26.13
CA ARG A 1 3.25 -19.10 24.85
C ARG A 1 1.89 -18.44 24.66
N GLU A 2 1.69 -17.46 23.77
CA GLU A 2 1.73 -17.57 22.30
C GLU A 2 2.13 -16.25 21.61
N ARG A 3 3.16 -16.36 20.74
CA ARG A 3 3.36 -15.74 19.42
C ARG A 3 3.09 -14.23 19.22
N GLY A 4 4.20 -13.47 19.27
CA GLY A 4 4.58 -12.43 18.31
C GLY A 4 3.48 -11.53 17.76
N TRP A 5 3.35 -10.35 18.35
CA TRP A 5 2.74 -9.19 17.69
C TRP A 5 3.42 -8.98 16.35
N LEU A 6 2.66 -9.04 15.25
CA LEU A 6 3.09 -8.45 13.98
C LEU A 6 3.50 -7.01 14.28
N ASP A 7 4.69 -6.59 13.87
CA ASP A 7 5.03 -5.17 13.84
C ASP A 7 3.97 -4.48 12.98
N ARG A 8 3.17 -3.61 13.62
CA ARG A 8 2.11 -2.87 12.96
C ARG A 8 2.48 -1.39 12.96
N ARG A 9 2.49 -0.78 11.78
CA ARG A 9 2.77 0.65 11.61
C ARG A 9 1.61 1.37 10.98
N GLU A 10 1.35 2.57 11.48
CA GLU A 10 0.38 3.49 10.91
C GLU A 10 1.09 4.63 10.16
N GLY A 11 0.45 5.20 9.16
CA GLY A 11 0.99 6.34 8.43
C GLY A 11 0.02 6.93 7.43
N GLN A 12 0.55 7.73 6.51
CA GLN A 12 -0.21 8.32 5.41
C GLN A 12 0.46 7.99 4.07
N ALA A 13 -0.37 7.75 3.07
CA ALA A 13 0.02 7.65 1.67
C ALA A 13 -0.78 8.66 0.85
N ILE A 14 -0.34 8.87 -0.39
CA ILE A 14 -1.07 9.66 -1.38
C ILE A 14 -1.74 8.70 -2.37
N GLY A 15 -3.04 8.88 -2.64
CA GLY A 15 -3.80 7.97 -3.49
C GLY A 15 -4.93 8.63 -4.26
N VAL A 16 -5.48 7.92 -5.26
CA VAL A 16 -6.69 8.29 -6.00
C VAL A 16 -7.44 7.03 -6.39
N LEU A 17 -8.77 7.10 -6.45
CA LEU A 17 -9.66 5.95 -6.69
C LEU A 17 -10.38 6.01 -8.02
N HIS A 18 -10.72 7.21 -8.48
CA HIS A 18 -11.49 7.40 -9.70
C HIS A 18 -10.72 8.25 -10.72
N VAL A 19 -10.93 7.93 -12.00
CA VAL A 19 -10.31 8.66 -13.10
C VAL A 19 -10.73 10.13 -13.06
N GLY A 20 -9.75 11.03 -13.06
CA GLY A 20 -9.98 12.48 -13.09
C GLY A 20 -10.08 13.13 -11.72
N GLU A 21 -10.05 12.36 -10.63
CA GLU A 21 -9.98 12.91 -9.29
C GLU A 21 -8.56 13.35 -8.91
N PRO A 22 -8.42 14.35 -8.03
CA PRO A 22 -7.12 14.72 -7.49
C PRO A 22 -6.57 13.62 -6.57
N MET A 23 -5.25 13.60 -6.42
CA MET A 23 -4.62 12.77 -5.39
C MET A 23 -4.98 13.30 -4.00
N MET A 24 -5.24 12.40 -3.06
CA MET A 24 -5.63 12.70 -1.69
C MET A 24 -4.79 11.93 -0.67
N GLN A 25 -4.81 12.38 0.58
CA GLN A 25 -4.21 11.62 1.68
C GLN A 25 -5.10 10.43 2.05
N CYS A 26 -4.50 9.26 2.17
CA CYS A 26 -5.12 8.03 2.64
C CYS A 26 -4.45 7.58 3.94
N GLN A 27 -5.22 6.97 4.84
CA GLN A 27 -4.67 6.35 6.05
C GLN A 27 -4.03 5.01 5.69
N ILE A 28 -2.88 4.71 6.29
CA ILE A 28 -2.16 3.46 6.09
C ILE A 28 -2.05 2.68 7.38
N ASN A 29 -2.27 1.37 7.30
CA ASN A 29 -1.85 0.41 8.30
C ASN A 29 -1.01 -0.69 7.65
N VAL A 30 0.15 -0.99 8.21
CA VAL A 30 1.11 -1.97 7.68
C VAL A 30 1.24 -3.11 8.65
N ALA A 31 1.11 -4.34 8.14
CA ALA A 31 1.35 -5.55 8.90
C ALA A 31 2.58 -6.28 8.32
N HIS A 32 3.64 -6.39 9.11
CA HIS A 32 4.85 -7.10 8.70
C HIS A 32 4.80 -8.58 9.06
N THR A 33 5.27 -9.44 8.16
CA THR A 33 5.47 -10.88 8.43
C THR A 33 6.79 -11.32 7.81
N GLY A 34 7.84 -11.43 8.64
CA GLY A 34 9.18 -11.74 8.14
C GLY A 34 9.72 -10.64 7.23
N GLY A 35 10.07 -10.98 5.99
CA GLY A 35 10.54 -10.04 4.97
C GLY A 35 9.42 -9.40 4.13
N ASP A 36 8.17 -9.74 4.40
CA ASP A 36 7.00 -9.34 3.62
C ASP A 36 6.13 -8.37 4.42
N SER A 37 5.31 -7.59 3.72
CA SER A 37 4.34 -6.70 4.34
C SER A 37 3.01 -6.64 3.59
N ALA A 38 1.93 -6.44 4.34
CA ALA A 38 0.62 -6.11 3.80
C ALA A 38 0.29 -4.67 4.19
N VAL A 39 0.14 -3.80 3.21
CA VAL A 39 -0.20 -2.39 3.38
C VAL A 39 -1.69 -2.22 3.10
N THR A 40 -2.45 -1.87 4.13
CA THR A 40 -3.87 -1.50 4.00
C THR A 40 -3.96 0.01 3.81
N VAL A 41 -4.47 0.44 2.67
CA VAL A 41 -4.75 1.83 2.33
C VAL A 41 -6.24 2.08 2.53
N THR A 42 -6.60 2.98 3.45
CA THR A 42 -8.00 3.33 3.76
C THR A 42 -8.27 4.75 3.28
N TRP A 43 -9.32 4.91 2.48
CA TRP A 43 -9.78 6.20 1.99
C TRP A 43 -10.70 6.87 3.01
N PRO A 44 -10.84 8.21 2.98
CA PRO A 44 -11.75 8.92 3.88
C PRO A 44 -13.23 8.52 3.78
N ASP A 45 -13.66 7.94 2.65
CA ASP A 45 -15.04 7.44 2.47
C ASP A 45 -15.29 6.06 3.12
N GLY A 46 -14.24 5.44 3.66
CA GLY A 46 -14.31 4.16 4.37
C GLY A 46 -13.99 2.92 3.52
N GLY A 47 -13.72 3.07 2.22
CA GLY A 47 -13.17 1.97 1.42
C GLY A 47 -11.71 1.67 1.76
N ALA A 48 -11.23 0.49 1.36
CA ALA A 48 -9.83 0.13 1.55
C ALA A 48 -9.28 -0.76 0.44
N ARG A 49 -7.95 -0.77 0.33
CA ARG A 49 -7.17 -1.66 -0.54
C ARG A 49 -6.07 -2.33 0.27
N ILE A 50 -5.91 -3.63 0.12
CA ILE A 50 -4.72 -4.34 0.62
C ILE A 50 -3.73 -4.50 -0.52
N ILE A 51 -2.50 -4.04 -0.30
CA ILE A 51 -1.37 -4.16 -1.22
C ILE A 51 -0.33 -5.05 -0.57
N SER A 52 0.05 -6.14 -1.25
CA SER A 52 1.07 -7.06 -0.78
C SER A 52 2.45 -6.65 -1.28
N PHE A 53 3.43 -6.69 -0.40
CA PHE A 53 4.84 -6.49 -0.70
C PHE A 53 5.64 -7.73 -0.31
N GLN A 54 6.53 -8.16 -1.20
CA GLN A 54 7.43 -9.28 -0.99
C GLN A 54 8.84 -8.88 -1.46
N GLY A 55 9.86 -9.16 -0.63
CA GLY A 55 11.26 -8.87 -0.99
C GLY A 55 11.53 -7.39 -1.30
N GLY A 56 10.83 -6.46 -0.64
CA GLY A 56 11.02 -5.02 -0.84
C GLY A 56 10.29 -4.43 -2.05
N LEU A 57 9.39 -5.19 -2.69
CA LEU A 57 8.67 -4.78 -3.89
C LEU A 57 7.16 -5.05 -3.75
N PRO A 58 6.30 -4.19 -4.30
CA PRO A 58 4.88 -4.47 -4.41
C PRO A 58 4.64 -5.61 -5.40
N VAL A 59 3.87 -6.62 -5.01
CA VAL A 59 3.63 -7.84 -5.80
C VAL A 59 2.17 -8.07 -6.17
N GLY A 60 1.23 -7.35 -5.55
CA GLY A 60 -0.18 -7.49 -5.87
C GLY A 60 -1.11 -6.74 -4.92
N SER A 61 -2.41 -6.99 -5.09
CA SER A 61 -3.46 -6.45 -4.24
C SER A 61 -4.60 -7.43 -4.01
N ASP A 62 -5.56 -7.07 -3.16
CA ASP A 62 -6.82 -7.79 -2.98
C ASP A 62 -7.86 -7.54 -4.11
N SER A 63 -7.52 -6.71 -5.11
CA SER A 63 -8.31 -6.54 -6.33
C SER A 63 -8.06 -7.66 -7.34
N PRO A 64 -9.07 -8.12 -8.09
CA PRO A 64 -8.85 -8.93 -9.29
C PRO A 64 -8.31 -8.13 -10.48
N ASP A 65 -8.32 -6.79 -10.40
CA ASP A 65 -7.86 -5.92 -11.48
C ASP A 65 -6.35 -5.99 -11.72
N GLU A 66 -5.92 -5.55 -12.90
CA GLU A 66 -4.52 -5.54 -13.28
C GLU A 66 -3.67 -4.70 -12.32
N PHE A 67 -2.60 -5.30 -11.80
CA PHE A 67 -1.64 -4.67 -10.91
C PHE A 67 -0.38 -4.27 -11.66
N ARG A 68 -0.01 -2.99 -11.59
CA ARG A 68 1.24 -2.47 -12.16
C ARG A 68 1.92 -1.56 -11.16
N PHE A 69 3.24 -1.46 -11.23
CA PHE A 69 3.96 -0.45 -10.46
C PHE A 69 5.17 0.07 -11.21
N THR A 70 5.54 1.30 -10.88
CA THR A 70 6.85 1.89 -11.18
C THR A 70 7.49 2.35 -9.88
N ARG A 71 8.81 2.55 -9.88
CA ARG A 71 9.54 3.01 -8.70
C ARG A 71 10.40 4.20 -9.04
N GLU A 72 10.32 5.23 -8.20
CA GLU A 72 11.13 6.44 -8.27
C GLU A 72 11.88 6.59 -6.94
N GLY A 73 13.15 6.13 -6.91
CA GLY A 73 13.91 6.05 -5.67
C GLY A 73 13.25 5.13 -4.64
N SER A 74 12.81 5.68 -3.52
CA SER A 74 12.09 4.96 -2.45
C SER A 74 10.57 5.05 -2.55
N LEU A 75 10.03 5.69 -3.60
CA LEU A 75 8.60 5.84 -3.83
C LEU A 75 8.09 4.73 -4.76
N ASN A 76 7.13 3.94 -4.27
CA ASN A 76 6.40 2.97 -5.06
C ASN A 76 5.14 3.64 -5.62
N MET A 77 5.05 3.72 -6.94
CA MET A 77 3.89 4.24 -7.66
C MET A 77 3.10 3.06 -8.21
N ILE A 78 2.04 2.70 -7.50
CA ILE A 78 1.24 1.50 -7.75
C ILE A 78 -0.03 1.90 -8.50
N ARG A 79 -0.42 1.11 -9.49
CA ARG A 79 -1.67 1.26 -10.24
C ARG A 79 -2.46 -0.04 -10.20
N ILE A 80 -3.75 0.08 -9.97
CA ILE A 80 -4.68 -1.05 -9.93
C ILE A 80 -5.85 -0.72 -10.85
N GLY A 81 -6.02 -1.56 -11.88
CA GLY A 81 -6.97 -1.29 -12.95
C GLY A 81 -6.69 0.05 -13.65
N VAL A 82 -7.75 0.72 -14.09
CA VAL A 82 -7.65 1.97 -14.87
C VAL A 82 -7.61 3.23 -14.01
N ALA A 83 -8.08 3.14 -12.76
CA ALA A 83 -8.42 4.32 -11.96
C ALA A 83 -7.49 4.50 -10.76
N GLU A 84 -7.19 3.42 -10.04
CA GLU A 84 -6.51 3.53 -8.77
C GLU A 84 -5.01 3.79 -8.94
N ARG A 85 -4.49 4.73 -8.15
CA ARG A 85 -3.06 4.95 -8.02
C ARG A 85 -2.70 5.22 -6.57
N PHE A 86 -1.62 4.60 -6.09
CA PHE A 86 -1.07 4.78 -4.75
C PHE A 86 0.41 5.12 -4.79
N GLU A 87 0.81 6.03 -3.91
CA GLU A 87 2.18 6.47 -3.68
C GLU A 87 2.57 6.08 -2.26
N ILE A 88 3.38 5.02 -2.15
CA ILE A 88 3.76 4.41 -0.88
C ILE A 88 5.29 4.35 -0.80
N THR A 89 5.86 4.97 0.23
CA THR A 89 7.31 4.95 0.43
C THR A 89 7.77 3.64 1.03
N ASP A 90 9.03 3.27 0.76
CA ASP A 90 9.66 2.10 1.38
C ASP A 90 9.71 2.20 2.91
N GLN A 91 9.92 3.41 3.44
CA GLN A 91 9.90 3.64 4.88
C GLN A 91 8.53 3.30 5.47
N LEU A 92 7.44 3.57 4.75
CA LEU A 92 6.11 3.19 5.20
C LEU A 92 5.89 1.69 5.06
N ALA A 93 6.25 1.11 3.91
CA ALA A 93 6.01 -0.30 3.61
C ALA A 93 6.91 -1.28 4.39
N PHE A 94 8.10 -0.85 4.83
CA PHE A 94 9.15 -1.71 5.42
C PHE A 94 9.77 -1.15 6.70
N GLY A 95 9.76 0.17 6.89
CA GLY A 95 10.10 0.75 8.18
C GLY A 95 11.56 1.09 8.46
N ASN A 96 12.38 1.15 7.43
CA ASN A 96 13.84 1.37 7.50
C ASN A 96 14.21 2.86 7.54
#